data_AF-A0A1H1S1T5-F1
#
_entry.id   AF-A0A1H1S1T5-F1
#
_cell.length_a   1.000
_cell.length_b   1.000
_cell.length_c   1.000
_cell.angle_alpha   90.00
_cell.angle_beta   90.00
_cell.angle_gamma   90.00
#
_symmetry.space_group_name_H-M   'P 1'
#
loop_
_entity.id
_entity.type
_entity.pdbx_description
1 polymer ?
#
loop_
_entity_poly.entity_id
_entity_poly.type
_entity_poly.pdbx_seq_one_letter_code
_entity_poly.pdbx_strand_id
1 'polypeptide(L)'
;MFDERRRQAALEELGILDTPPDERVDRVARLAKEMFGVPMVSVSLIDRDRQWRKSQIGLGGNEAPRQDSFCDYTVSQDRTVVVEDASTTDLFAENPFVTGDPHLRFYAAHPLHAPGGEPVGTLCVLDTEPHTFTDAQQDLLRDLAFWVQTELAQDADIDHAAVVQRALRPRVHPEIEGYTIAAGAAPRGMLAGDYYDFSRHGDALRVTLADAMGKGTGPALVAATVRASLRTAPERSLSDAVIEVDRLLEDDLADTSMFVTAVVAELRPETGDLEVIDAGHSLAFVVRADGSWTPLRSTNLPLGMGMGLADPRVPVTTRLEPGDAFICCSDGLLDVLDPDDPFGHVERVLAEMGPGGAVGEALRLANDDRATDDITVVVVRRDA
;
A
#
# COMPACT_ATOMS: atom_id res chain seq x y z
N MET A 1 13.00 9.58 34.89
CA MET A 1 14.05 10.50 34.40
C MET A 1 13.98 10.40 32.89
N PHE A 2 13.65 11.50 32.22
CA PHE A 2 13.47 11.55 30.77
C PHE A 2 14.81 11.26 30.06
N ASP A 3 14.84 10.23 29.21
CA ASP A 3 16.03 9.84 28.45
C ASP A 3 15.87 10.27 26.99
N GLU A 4 16.45 11.43 26.67
CA GLU A 4 16.38 12.03 25.35
C GLU A 4 16.98 11.14 24.26
N ARG A 5 18.03 10.36 24.55
CA ARG A 5 18.64 9.48 23.55
C ARG A 5 17.71 8.33 23.19
N ARG A 6 17.08 7.74 24.20
CA ARG A 6 16.13 6.64 24.03
C ARG A 6 14.87 7.12 23.29
N ARG A 7 14.36 8.30 23.65
CA ARG A 7 13.24 8.94 22.94
C ARG A 7 13.55 9.20 21.47
N GLN A 8 14.71 9.80 21.18
CA GLN A 8 15.11 10.08 19.80
C GLN A 8 15.28 8.80 18.98
N ALA A 9 15.87 7.75 19.56
CA ALA A 9 15.96 6.44 18.90
C ALA A 9 14.58 5.83 18.62
N ALA A 10 13.65 5.91 19.57
CA ALA A 10 12.28 5.43 19.39
C ALA A 10 11.54 6.22 18.28
N LEU A 11 11.75 7.54 18.19
CA LEU A 11 11.18 8.34 17.10
C LEU A 11 11.76 7.96 15.73
N GLU A 12 13.05 7.65 15.66
CA GLU A 12 13.70 7.18 14.42
C GLU A 12 13.22 5.80 13.99
N GLU A 13 13.01 4.89 14.95
CA GLU A 13 12.48 3.55 14.70
C GLU A 13 11.06 3.58 14.15
N LEU A 14 10.27 4.61 14.45
CA LEU A 14 8.93 4.78 13.88
C LEU A 14 8.97 5.10 12.38
N GLY A 15 10.06 5.65 11.82
CA GLY A 15 10.17 5.96 10.40
C GLY A 15 9.20 7.03 9.87
N ILE A 16 8.47 7.72 10.76
CA ILE A 16 7.35 8.61 10.40
C ILE A 16 7.75 10.06 10.05
N LEU A 17 8.98 10.49 10.35
CA LEU A 17 9.43 11.86 10.05
C LEU A 17 9.49 12.10 8.54
N ASP A 18 9.08 13.29 8.10
CA ASP A 18 9.06 13.74 6.69
C ASP A 18 8.19 12.88 5.74
N THR A 19 7.31 12.05 6.28
CA THR A 19 6.35 11.27 5.49
C THR A 19 5.21 12.14 4.94
N PRO A 20 4.54 11.71 3.85
CA PRO A 20 3.37 12.43 3.32
C PRO A 20 2.22 12.58 4.34
N PRO A 21 1.26 13.49 4.07
CA PRO A 21 0.05 13.63 4.87
C PRO A 21 -0.69 12.30 5.03
N ASP A 22 -1.26 12.07 6.20
CA ASP A 22 -2.01 10.86 6.52
C ASP A 22 -3.44 11.19 6.93
N GLU A 23 -4.39 10.81 6.08
CA GLU A 23 -5.81 11.05 6.26
C GLU A 23 -6.37 10.40 7.55
N ARG A 24 -5.76 9.33 8.07
CA ARG A 24 -6.19 8.74 9.36
C ARG A 24 -5.84 9.66 10.51
N VAL A 25 -4.64 10.21 10.54
CA VAL A 25 -4.21 11.19 11.55
C VAL A 25 -4.95 12.53 11.36
N ASP A 26 -5.12 12.99 10.12
CA ASP A 26 -5.85 14.23 9.80
C ASP A 26 -7.31 14.17 10.24
N ARG A 27 -7.94 13.00 10.15
CA ARG A 27 -9.30 12.78 10.65
C ARG A 27 -9.38 13.01 12.16
N VAL A 28 -8.42 12.50 12.93
CA VAL A 28 -8.38 12.72 14.38
C VAL A 28 -8.16 14.20 14.69
N ALA A 29 -7.28 14.89 13.95
CA ALA A 29 -7.07 16.32 14.11
C ALA A 29 -8.35 17.15 13.83
N ARG A 30 -9.11 16.79 12.79
CA ARG A 30 -10.41 17.44 12.49
C ARG A 30 -11.45 17.18 13.58
N LEU A 31 -11.53 15.95 14.09
CA LEU A 31 -12.42 15.64 15.21
C LEU A 31 -12.04 16.41 16.47
N ALA A 32 -10.75 16.47 16.82
CA ALA A 32 -10.28 17.26 17.95
C ALA A 32 -10.67 18.73 17.79
N LYS A 33 -10.50 19.31 16.59
CA LYS A 33 -10.88 20.69 16.30
C LYS A 33 -12.37 20.93 16.59
N GLU A 34 -13.24 20.05 16.09
CA GLU A 34 -14.69 20.16 16.27
C GLU A 34 -15.11 19.95 17.73
N MET A 35 -14.55 18.95 18.40
CA MET A 35 -14.91 18.60 19.78
C MET A 35 -14.47 19.65 20.80
N PHE A 36 -13.30 20.26 20.61
CA PHE A 36 -12.79 21.31 21.50
C PHE A 36 -13.16 22.73 21.07
N GLY A 37 -13.71 22.91 19.86
CA GLY A 37 -14.18 24.21 19.38
C GLY A 37 -13.05 25.22 19.15
N VAL A 38 -11.83 24.75 18.86
CA VAL A 38 -10.64 25.60 18.68
C VAL A 38 -10.32 25.81 17.19
N PRO A 39 -9.61 26.90 16.81
CA PRO A 39 -9.22 27.13 15.43
C PRO A 39 -8.04 26.27 14.99
N MET A 40 -7.18 25.85 15.93
CA MET A 40 -5.89 25.23 15.64
C MET A 40 -5.71 23.90 16.38
N VAL A 41 -5.20 22.90 15.65
CA VAL A 41 -4.87 21.57 16.17
C VAL A 41 -3.59 21.09 15.51
N SER A 42 -2.75 20.35 16.22
CA SER A 42 -1.62 19.66 15.61
C SER A 42 -1.32 18.31 16.25
N VAL A 43 -0.94 17.36 15.38
CA VAL A 43 -0.19 16.17 15.76
C VAL A 43 1.27 16.42 15.40
N SER A 44 2.10 16.54 16.43
CA SER A 44 3.50 16.95 16.31
C SER A 44 4.44 15.89 16.89
N LEU A 45 5.61 15.75 16.29
CA LEU A 45 6.72 14.90 16.73
C LEU A 45 7.95 15.77 17.00
N ILE A 46 8.70 15.42 18.04
CA ILE A 46 9.85 16.22 18.48
C ILE A 46 11.13 15.58 17.98
N ASP A 47 11.76 16.15 16.96
CA ASP A 47 13.04 15.68 16.43
C ASP A 47 14.21 16.36 17.16
N ARG A 48 15.45 16.17 16.69
CA ARG A 48 16.66 16.71 17.32
C ARG A 48 16.60 18.23 17.51
N ASP A 49 16.33 18.97 16.44
CA ASP A 49 16.41 20.43 16.37
C ASP A 49 15.09 21.10 15.95
N ARG A 50 14.07 20.29 15.60
CA ARG A 50 12.76 20.77 15.14
C ARG A 50 11.60 20.04 15.80
N GLN A 51 10.46 20.70 15.82
CA GLN A 51 9.15 20.07 15.91
C GLN A 51 8.63 19.88 14.48
N TRP A 52 8.32 18.63 14.12
CA TRP A 52 7.70 18.29 12.84
C TRP A 52 6.23 17.92 13.04
N ARG A 53 5.34 18.43 12.18
CA ARG A 53 3.89 18.25 12.27
C ARG A 53 3.44 17.22 11.24
N LYS A 54 3.02 16.04 11.71
CA LYS A 54 2.40 15.01 10.87
C LYS A 54 1.03 15.46 10.36
N SER A 55 0.31 16.20 11.21
CA SER A 55 -0.96 16.83 10.88
C SER A 55 -1.04 18.20 11.55
N GLN A 56 -1.61 19.16 10.83
CA GLN A 56 -1.91 20.49 11.38
C GLN A 56 -3.14 21.09 10.74
N ILE A 57 -3.91 21.82 11.55
CA ILE A 57 -4.99 22.67 11.10
C ILE A 57 -4.73 24.07 11.66
N GLY A 58 -4.73 25.08 10.79
CA GLY A 58 -4.69 26.49 11.17
C GLY A 58 -3.32 27.06 11.54
N LEU A 59 -2.23 26.30 11.46
CA LEU A 59 -0.88 26.74 11.89
C LEU A 59 0.05 27.16 10.73
N GLY A 60 -0.33 26.88 9.48
CA GLY A 60 0.33 27.45 8.29
C GLY A 60 1.73 26.91 7.95
N GLY A 61 2.18 25.81 8.58
CA GLY A 61 3.45 25.16 8.24
C GLY A 61 3.63 23.82 8.93
N ASN A 62 4.51 22.98 8.37
CA ASN A 62 4.71 21.61 8.86
C ASN A 62 5.83 21.51 9.90
N GLU A 63 6.59 22.58 10.14
CA GLU A 63 7.71 22.54 11.08
C GLU A 63 7.82 23.82 11.91
N ALA A 64 8.51 23.74 13.04
CA ALA A 64 8.94 24.86 13.86
C ALA A 64 10.25 24.52 14.60
N PRO A 65 11.06 25.52 15.00
CA PRO A 65 12.22 25.27 15.85
C PRO A 65 11.83 24.58 17.16
N ARG A 66 12.55 23.53 17.55
CA ARG A 66 12.23 22.77 18.78
C ARG A 66 12.29 23.64 20.04
N GLN A 67 13.25 24.56 20.09
CA GLN A 67 13.45 25.46 21.24
C GLN A 67 12.24 26.36 21.54
N ASP A 68 11.39 26.61 20.54
CA ASP A 68 10.19 27.45 20.67
C ASP A 68 8.92 26.61 20.91
N SER A 69 9.06 25.28 21.01
CA SER A 69 7.97 24.32 21.05
C SER A 69 7.34 24.17 22.44
N PHE A 70 6.04 24.42 22.53
CA PHE A 70 5.23 23.99 23.67
C PHE A 70 5.14 22.45 23.76
N CYS A 71 5.25 21.77 22.62
CA CYS A 71 5.12 20.31 22.51
C CYS A 71 6.33 19.60 23.13
N ASP A 72 7.55 20.15 22.98
CA ASP A 72 8.76 19.65 23.65
C ASP A 72 8.61 19.70 25.18
N TYR A 73 8.01 20.77 25.70
CA TYR A 73 7.69 20.84 27.13
C TYR A 73 6.71 19.74 27.54
N THR A 74 5.59 19.56 26.84
CA THR A 74 4.64 18.48 27.13
C THR A 74 5.28 17.09 27.09
N VAL A 75 6.12 16.82 26.09
CA VAL A 75 6.89 15.58 25.96
C VAL A 75 7.82 15.38 27.16
N SER A 76 8.51 16.43 27.61
CA SER A 76 9.40 16.37 28.78
C SER A 76 8.67 16.10 30.10
N GLN A 77 7.41 16.56 30.20
CA GLN A 77 6.57 16.38 31.38
C GLN A 77 5.90 15.01 31.43
N ASP A 78 5.75 14.35 30.27
CA ASP A 78 5.13 13.05 30.12
C ASP A 78 3.73 12.96 30.77
N ARG A 79 2.93 14.02 30.55
CA ARG A 79 1.55 14.14 31.04
C ARG A 79 0.78 15.20 30.25
N THR A 80 -0.54 15.22 30.38
CA THR A 80 -1.34 16.34 29.84
C THR A 80 -0.86 17.66 30.44
N VAL A 81 -0.58 18.63 29.56
CA VAL A 81 -0.26 20.01 29.92
C VAL A 81 -1.38 20.90 29.43
N VAL A 82 -1.89 21.75 30.31
CA VAL A 82 -2.89 22.78 30.01
C VAL A 82 -2.31 24.12 30.40
N VAL A 83 -2.35 25.06 29.46
CA VAL A 83 -1.99 26.47 29.61
C VAL A 83 -3.21 27.26 29.19
N GLU A 84 -3.97 27.75 30.17
CA GLU A 84 -5.22 28.48 29.93
C GLU A 84 -4.96 29.85 29.30
N ASP A 85 -3.88 30.53 29.72
CA ASP A 85 -3.36 31.75 29.09
C ASP A 85 -1.82 31.82 29.16
N ALA A 86 -1.18 31.58 28.01
CA ALA A 86 0.26 31.57 27.83
C ALA A 86 0.90 32.95 28.07
N SER A 87 0.16 34.05 27.90
CA SER A 87 0.68 35.41 28.14
C SER A 87 0.91 35.70 29.63
N THR A 88 0.27 34.93 30.51
CA THR A 88 0.40 35.06 31.97
C THR A 88 1.23 33.93 32.59
N THR A 89 1.68 32.98 31.79
CA THR A 89 2.47 31.84 32.24
C THR A 89 3.95 32.15 32.08
N ASP A 90 4.69 32.31 33.18
CA ASP A 90 6.11 32.72 33.18
C ASP A 90 6.99 31.93 32.20
N LEU A 91 6.71 30.63 32.02
CA LEU A 91 7.46 29.76 31.11
C LEU A 91 7.26 30.10 29.62
N PHE A 92 6.11 30.66 29.26
CA PHE A 92 5.68 30.86 27.86
C PHE A 92 5.42 32.31 27.49
N ALA A 93 5.34 33.23 28.45
CA ALA A 93 4.94 34.62 28.21
C ALA A 93 5.84 35.35 27.19
N GLU A 94 7.13 35.01 27.16
CA GLU A 94 8.11 35.58 26.21
C GLU A 94 8.31 34.73 24.94
N ASN A 95 7.58 33.63 24.78
CA ASN A 95 7.75 32.73 23.64
C ASN A 95 7.38 33.45 22.31
N PRO A 96 8.11 33.22 21.21
CA PRO A 96 7.83 33.86 19.92
C PRO A 96 6.41 33.66 19.40
N PHE A 97 5.79 32.50 19.65
CA PHE A 97 4.41 32.22 19.25
C PHE A 97 3.36 32.95 20.10
N VAL A 98 3.74 33.45 21.29
CA VAL A 98 2.86 34.21 22.20
C VAL A 98 2.97 35.71 21.97
N THR A 99 4.19 36.19 21.75
CA THR A 99 4.51 37.62 21.57
C THR A 99 4.42 38.08 20.11
N GLY A 100 4.64 37.18 19.16
CA GLY A 100 4.46 37.39 17.72
C GLY A 100 3.38 36.48 17.15
N ASP A 101 3.31 36.37 15.82
CA ASP A 101 2.38 35.48 15.13
C ASP A 101 2.55 34.01 15.61
N PRO A 102 1.47 33.27 15.94
CA PRO A 102 0.04 33.60 15.78
C PRO A 102 -0.61 34.33 16.97
N HIS A 103 0.15 34.76 17.99
CA HIS A 103 -0.33 35.37 19.25
C HIS A 103 -1.08 34.37 20.13
N LEU A 104 -0.50 33.17 20.27
CA LEU A 104 -1.04 32.07 21.03
C LEU A 104 -1.37 32.47 22.47
N ARG A 105 -2.54 32.04 22.95
CA ARG A 105 -3.01 32.22 24.32
C ARG A 105 -3.33 30.90 24.98
N PHE A 106 -4.10 30.04 24.33
CA PHE A 106 -4.46 28.76 24.89
C PHE A 106 -3.64 27.62 24.27
N TYR A 107 -3.22 26.67 25.11
CA TYR A 107 -2.57 25.43 24.70
C TYR A 107 -2.97 24.29 25.63
N ALA A 108 -3.53 23.22 25.08
CA ALA A 108 -3.66 21.96 25.79
C ALA A 108 -3.10 20.82 24.93
N ALA A 109 -2.30 19.94 25.53
CA ALA A 109 -1.67 18.86 24.81
C ALA A 109 -1.48 17.62 25.66
N HIS A 110 -1.57 16.45 25.02
CA HIS A 110 -1.22 15.17 25.61
C HIS A 110 -0.03 14.54 24.86
N PRO A 111 0.96 13.96 25.55
CA PRO A 111 2.08 13.27 24.90
C PRO A 111 1.62 12.07 24.09
N LEU A 112 2.30 11.83 22.97
CA LEU A 112 2.17 10.65 22.13
C LEU A 112 3.39 9.76 22.37
N HIS A 113 3.15 8.47 22.60
CA HIS A 113 4.17 7.50 22.91
C HIS A 113 4.46 6.58 21.73
N ALA A 114 5.74 6.24 21.56
CA ALA A 114 6.16 5.12 20.73
C ALA A 114 5.75 3.78 21.38
N PRO A 115 5.76 2.65 20.64
CA PRO A 115 5.43 1.33 21.18
C PRO A 115 6.23 0.91 22.42
N GLY A 116 7.47 1.40 22.57
CA GLY A 116 8.32 1.16 23.75
C GLY A 116 7.95 1.99 24.99
N GLY A 117 6.96 2.89 24.87
CA GLY A 117 6.48 3.78 25.92
C GLY A 117 7.23 5.12 26.01
N GLU A 118 8.10 5.45 25.08
CA GLU A 118 8.81 6.73 25.05
C GLU A 118 7.92 7.86 24.50
N PRO A 119 7.81 9.03 25.15
CA PRO A 119 7.02 10.15 24.66
C PRO A 119 7.72 10.85 23.49
N VAL A 120 7.27 10.64 22.26
CA VAL A 120 7.91 11.12 21.03
C VAL A 120 7.28 12.37 20.42
N GLY A 121 6.07 12.74 20.85
CA GLY A 121 5.30 13.82 20.27
C GLY A 121 4.09 14.25 21.10
N THR A 122 3.16 14.98 20.49
CA THR A 122 1.92 15.44 21.13
C THR A 122 0.75 15.53 20.16
N LEU A 123 -0.46 15.26 20.65
CA LEU A 123 -1.68 15.87 20.10
C LEU A 123 -1.96 17.14 20.90
N CYS A 124 -2.03 18.29 20.22
CA CYS A 124 -2.28 19.58 20.86
C CYS A 124 -3.41 20.36 20.19
N VAL A 125 -4.17 21.07 21.03
CA VAL A 125 -5.25 21.99 20.65
C VAL A 125 -4.87 23.40 21.12
N LEU A 126 -5.06 24.39 20.25
CA LEU A 126 -4.49 25.72 20.40
C LEU A 126 -5.49 26.81 20.02
N ASP A 127 -5.39 27.96 20.69
CA ASP A 127 -6.19 29.14 20.36
C ASP A 127 -5.44 30.45 20.64
N THR A 128 -5.82 31.51 19.93
CA THR A 128 -5.43 32.90 20.17
C THR A 128 -6.25 33.58 21.27
N GLU A 129 -7.29 32.91 21.77
CA GLU A 129 -8.05 33.32 22.95
C GLU A 129 -7.76 32.40 24.15
N PRO A 130 -7.77 32.91 25.40
CA PRO A 130 -7.67 32.05 26.58
C PRO A 130 -8.87 31.12 26.74
N HIS A 131 -8.64 29.90 27.24
CA HIS A 131 -9.72 28.94 27.52
C HIS A 131 -9.53 28.24 28.86
N THR A 132 -10.64 27.96 29.54
CA THR A 132 -10.66 26.99 30.64
C THR A 132 -10.72 25.57 30.11
N PHE A 133 -10.04 24.63 30.75
CA PHE A 133 -10.01 23.24 30.28
C PHE A 133 -10.29 22.24 31.41
N THR A 134 -11.46 21.60 31.33
CA THR A 134 -11.96 20.69 32.37
C THR A 134 -11.27 19.33 32.35
N ASP A 135 -11.33 18.60 33.45
CA ASP A 135 -10.79 17.23 33.53
C ASP A 135 -11.41 16.30 32.48
N ALA A 136 -12.70 16.44 32.20
CA ALA A 136 -13.38 15.67 31.15
C ALA A 136 -12.82 15.97 29.73
N GLN A 137 -12.45 17.23 29.47
CA GLN A 137 -11.78 17.61 28.21
C GLN A 137 -10.35 17.06 28.15
N GLN A 138 -9.64 17.00 29.28
CA GLN A 138 -8.32 16.36 29.36
C GLN A 138 -8.38 14.86 29.11
N ASP A 139 -9.39 14.18 29.64
CA ASP A 139 -9.63 12.75 29.38
C ASP A 139 -9.94 12.51 27.90
N LEU A 140 -10.81 13.33 27.30
CA LEU A 140 -11.09 13.24 25.88
C LEU A 140 -9.84 13.48 25.01
N LEU A 141 -9.00 14.46 25.37
CA LEU A 141 -7.76 14.75 24.66
C LEU A 141 -6.78 13.56 24.74
N ARG A 142 -6.74 12.89 25.90
CA ARG A 142 -5.97 11.66 26.10
C ARG A 142 -6.47 10.53 25.20
N ASP A 143 -7.79 10.33 25.12
CA ASP A 143 -8.38 9.29 24.27
C ASP A 143 -8.07 9.53 22.78
N LEU A 144 -8.18 10.78 22.32
CA LEU A 144 -7.80 11.15 20.95
C LEU A 144 -6.30 10.98 20.71
N ALA A 145 -5.45 11.33 21.68
CA ALA A 145 -4.01 11.09 21.59
C ALA A 145 -3.69 9.60 21.49
N PHE A 146 -4.38 8.74 22.26
CA PHE A 146 -4.24 7.29 22.16
C PHE A 146 -4.65 6.76 20.78
N TRP A 147 -5.71 7.32 20.19
CA TRP A 147 -6.09 7.00 18.82
C TRP A 147 -4.98 7.39 17.83
N VAL A 148 -4.44 8.61 17.92
CA VAL A 148 -3.30 9.02 17.08
C VAL A 148 -2.12 8.06 17.22
N GLN A 149 -1.76 7.64 18.44
CA GLN A 149 -0.67 6.68 18.66
C GLN A 149 -0.93 5.35 17.92
N THR A 150 -2.18 4.88 17.92
CA THR A 150 -2.57 3.65 17.23
C THR A 150 -2.38 3.79 15.72
N GLU A 151 -2.76 4.94 15.15
CA GLU A 151 -2.59 5.20 13.71
C GLU A 151 -1.11 5.30 13.32
N LEU A 152 -0.29 5.97 14.14
CA LEU A 152 1.15 6.13 13.91
C LEU A 152 1.91 4.79 14.02
N ALA A 153 1.51 3.90 14.92
CA ALA A 153 2.11 2.58 15.04
C ALA A 153 1.81 1.69 13.82
N GLN A 154 0.59 1.80 13.27
CA GLN A 154 0.21 1.06 12.06
C GLN A 154 1.04 1.47 10.84
N ASP A 155 1.44 2.74 10.72
CA ASP A 155 2.28 3.22 9.62
C ASP A 155 3.63 2.49 9.57
N ALA A 156 4.32 2.41 10.71
CA ALA A 156 5.65 1.81 10.79
C ALA A 156 5.65 0.32 10.38
N ASP A 157 4.65 -0.43 10.84
CA ASP A 157 4.51 -1.86 10.52
C ASP A 157 4.17 -2.08 9.03
N ILE A 158 3.30 -1.24 8.48
CA ILE A 158 2.90 -1.30 7.06
C ILE A 158 4.08 -0.92 6.16
N ASP A 159 4.88 0.09 6.52
CA ASP A 159 6.09 0.48 5.79
C ASP A 159 7.09 -0.69 5.71
N HIS A 160 7.32 -1.38 6.84
CA HIS A 160 8.21 -2.54 6.86
C HIS A 160 7.67 -3.68 5.98
N ALA A 161 6.38 -3.97 6.09
CA ALA A 161 5.74 -4.99 5.25
C ALA A 161 5.83 -4.64 3.75
N ALA A 162 5.68 -3.37 3.39
CA ALA A 162 5.81 -2.89 2.02
C ALA A 162 7.21 -3.11 1.44
N VAL A 163 8.25 -2.87 2.25
CA VAL A 163 9.65 -3.18 1.88
C VAL A 163 9.82 -4.67 1.61
N VAL A 164 9.30 -5.54 2.49
CA VAL A 164 9.38 -6.99 2.31
C VAL A 164 8.63 -7.42 1.05
N GLN A 165 7.40 -6.97 0.84
CA GLN A 165 6.61 -7.32 -0.34
C GLN A 165 7.30 -6.88 -1.63
N ARG A 166 7.86 -5.67 -1.67
CA ARG A 166 8.62 -5.18 -2.82
C ARG A 166 9.86 -6.04 -3.09
N ALA A 167 10.52 -6.54 -2.06
CA ALA A 167 11.66 -7.44 -2.18
C ALA A 167 11.29 -8.83 -2.72
N LEU A 168 10.02 -9.26 -2.57
CA LEU A 168 9.51 -10.49 -3.16
C LEU A 168 9.23 -10.38 -4.66
N ARG A 169 9.06 -9.17 -5.22
CA ARG A 169 8.82 -9.00 -6.65
C ARG A 169 10.03 -9.43 -7.50
N PRO A 170 9.83 -9.92 -8.73
CA PRO A 170 10.93 -10.20 -9.66
C PRO A 170 11.81 -8.95 -9.83
N ARG A 171 13.11 -9.06 -9.53
CA ARG A 171 14.07 -7.95 -9.72
C ARG A 171 14.51 -7.81 -11.16
N VAL A 172 14.51 -8.92 -11.89
CA VAL A 172 14.94 -9.03 -13.29
C VAL A 172 13.95 -9.96 -13.97
N HIS A 173 13.46 -9.55 -15.13
CA HIS A 173 12.63 -10.41 -15.97
C HIS A 173 13.52 -11.46 -16.66
N PRO A 174 13.03 -12.70 -16.88
CA PRO A 174 13.82 -13.73 -17.53
C PRO A 174 14.18 -13.33 -18.96
N GLU A 175 15.44 -13.51 -19.33
CA GLU A 175 15.88 -13.43 -20.72
C GLU A 175 15.67 -14.80 -21.38
N ILE A 176 14.85 -14.83 -22.43
CA ILE A 176 14.54 -16.01 -23.23
C ILE A 176 14.76 -15.65 -24.69
N GLU A 177 15.58 -16.43 -25.38
CA GLU A 177 15.87 -16.21 -26.80
C GLU A 177 14.58 -16.27 -27.64
N GLY A 178 14.37 -15.24 -28.47
CA GLY A 178 13.18 -15.12 -29.30
C GLY A 178 11.92 -14.65 -28.57
N TYR A 179 12.03 -14.14 -27.33
CA TYR A 179 10.92 -13.56 -26.60
C TYR A 179 11.27 -12.22 -25.96
N THR A 180 10.37 -11.26 -26.11
CA THR A 180 10.38 -10.01 -25.34
C THR A 180 9.39 -10.13 -24.18
N ILE A 181 9.88 -10.03 -22.94
CA ILE A 181 9.08 -10.17 -21.71
C ILE A 181 9.12 -8.87 -20.90
N ALA A 182 7.95 -8.36 -20.53
CA ALA A 182 7.82 -7.19 -19.69
C ALA A 182 6.66 -7.38 -18.69
N ALA A 183 6.85 -6.90 -17.47
CA ALA A 183 5.84 -6.90 -16.43
C ALA A 183 6.01 -5.72 -15.48
N GLY A 184 4.93 -5.34 -14.83
CA GLY A 184 4.91 -4.23 -13.88
C GLY A 184 3.74 -4.35 -12.93
N ALA A 185 3.90 -3.80 -11.73
CA ALA A 185 2.84 -3.69 -10.73
C ALA A 185 2.92 -2.34 -10.01
N ALA A 186 1.82 -1.61 -9.97
CA ALA A 186 1.63 -0.38 -9.23
C ALA A 186 0.58 -0.61 -8.12
N PRO A 187 0.97 -0.53 -6.83
CA PRO A 187 0.03 -0.71 -5.73
C PRO A 187 -0.87 0.53 -5.57
N ARG A 188 -2.14 0.31 -5.22
CA ARG A 188 -3.07 1.32 -4.72
C ARG A 188 -3.04 1.34 -3.19
N GLY A 189 -1.99 1.95 -2.66
CA GLY A 189 -1.70 2.01 -1.24
C GLY A 189 -0.28 1.55 -0.96
N MET A 190 0.00 1.21 0.30
CA MET A 190 1.34 0.78 0.73
C MET A 190 1.65 -0.68 0.37
N LEU A 191 0.62 -1.53 0.34
CA LEU A 191 0.70 -2.96 0.05
C LEU A 191 -0.28 -3.31 -1.07
N ALA A 192 0.16 -4.16 -1.99
CA ALA A 192 -0.68 -4.69 -3.08
C ALA A 192 -1.33 -6.02 -2.69
N GLY A 193 -2.59 -6.23 -3.02
CA GLY A 193 -3.20 -7.56 -3.16
C GLY A 193 -2.71 -8.27 -4.43
N ASP A 194 -2.30 -7.49 -5.42
CA ASP A 194 -1.71 -7.99 -6.66
C ASP A 194 -0.26 -8.47 -6.52
N TYR A 195 0.09 -9.52 -7.27
CA TYR A 195 1.46 -9.81 -7.63
C TYR A 195 1.60 -10.44 -9.01
N TYR A 196 2.82 -10.34 -9.55
CA TYR A 196 3.25 -11.17 -10.67
C TYR A 196 4.57 -11.87 -10.34
N ASP A 197 4.83 -13.00 -11.00
CA ASP A 197 6.07 -13.75 -10.84
C ASP A 197 6.47 -14.49 -12.12
N PHE A 198 7.77 -14.77 -12.22
CA PHE A 198 8.38 -15.57 -13.27
C PHE A 198 9.24 -16.67 -12.65
N SER A 199 9.07 -17.91 -13.10
CA SER A 199 9.85 -19.04 -12.62
C SER A 199 10.10 -20.07 -13.71
N ARG A 200 11.28 -20.68 -13.72
CA ARG A 200 11.61 -21.75 -14.68
C ARG A 200 11.17 -23.11 -14.12
N HIS A 201 10.52 -23.89 -14.97
CA HIS A 201 9.99 -25.23 -14.68
C HIS A 201 10.47 -26.18 -15.78
N GLY A 202 11.63 -26.80 -15.57
CA GLY A 202 12.36 -27.47 -16.65
C GLY A 202 12.66 -26.51 -17.80
N ASP A 203 12.20 -26.85 -19.00
CA ASP A 203 12.35 -26.03 -20.21
C ASP A 203 11.21 -25.02 -20.42
N ALA A 204 10.22 -24.99 -19.52
CA ALA A 204 9.11 -24.04 -19.59
C ALA A 204 9.36 -22.80 -18.71
N LEU A 205 8.86 -21.66 -19.17
CA LEU A 205 8.67 -20.46 -18.36
C LEU A 205 7.26 -20.48 -17.77
N ARG A 206 7.16 -20.49 -16.44
CA ARG A 206 5.92 -20.25 -15.73
C ARG A 206 5.78 -18.76 -15.44
N VAL A 207 4.64 -18.20 -15.86
CA VAL A 207 4.22 -16.82 -15.66
C VAL A 207 3.02 -16.86 -14.73
N THR A 208 3.04 -16.03 -13.69
CA THR A 208 1.92 -15.92 -12.75
C THR A 208 1.54 -14.46 -12.60
N LEU A 209 0.24 -14.20 -12.63
CA LEU A 209 -0.39 -13.00 -12.10
C LEU A 209 -1.50 -13.45 -11.16
N ALA A 210 -1.56 -12.91 -9.96
CA ALA A 210 -2.69 -13.16 -9.08
C ALA A 210 -3.07 -11.90 -8.31
N ASP A 211 -4.35 -11.86 -7.95
CA ASP A 211 -5.02 -10.77 -7.26
C ASP A 211 -5.82 -11.37 -6.10
N ALA A 212 -5.41 -11.01 -4.87
CA ALA A 212 -6.09 -11.41 -3.66
C ALA A 212 -7.19 -10.40 -3.32
N MET A 213 -8.43 -10.90 -3.11
CA MET A 213 -9.59 -10.06 -2.84
C MET A 213 -9.36 -9.10 -1.66
N GLY A 214 -9.51 -7.80 -1.93
CA GLY A 214 -9.45 -6.72 -0.94
C GLY A 214 -8.19 -5.87 -1.05
N LYS A 215 -7.95 -4.99 -0.08
CA LYS A 215 -6.78 -4.09 -0.06
C LYS A 215 -6.05 -4.12 1.27
N GLY A 216 -4.73 -3.88 1.25
CA GLY A 216 -3.89 -3.79 2.44
C GLY A 216 -3.27 -5.12 2.88
N THR A 217 -3.01 -5.26 4.19
CA THR A 217 -2.11 -6.29 4.72
C THR A 217 -2.60 -7.73 4.53
N GLY A 218 -3.90 -7.99 4.72
CA GLY A 218 -4.47 -9.33 4.57
C GLY A 218 -4.24 -9.91 3.16
N PRO A 219 -4.75 -9.24 2.10
CA PRO A 219 -4.50 -9.61 0.70
C PRO A 219 -3.02 -9.74 0.36
N ALA A 220 -2.18 -8.82 0.84
CA ALA A 220 -0.74 -8.87 0.61
C ALA A 220 -0.06 -10.12 1.19
N LEU A 221 -0.50 -10.59 2.37
CA LEU A 221 -0.02 -11.83 2.97
C LEU A 221 -0.48 -13.04 2.16
N VAL A 222 -1.74 -13.07 1.74
CA VAL A 222 -2.29 -14.14 0.89
C VAL A 222 -1.53 -14.23 -0.44
N ALA A 223 -1.32 -13.09 -1.12
CA ALA A 223 -0.53 -13.00 -2.34
C ALA A 223 0.89 -13.57 -2.17
N ALA A 224 1.56 -13.23 -1.07
CA ALA A 224 2.89 -13.76 -0.76
C ALA A 224 2.88 -15.27 -0.55
N THR A 225 1.86 -15.82 0.12
CA THR A 225 1.67 -17.26 0.32
C THR A 225 1.45 -17.99 -1.00
N VAL A 226 0.53 -17.53 -1.86
CA VAL A 226 0.28 -18.12 -3.19
C VAL A 226 1.57 -18.15 -4.01
N ARG A 227 2.30 -17.03 -4.05
CA ARG A 227 3.58 -16.95 -4.76
C ARG A 227 4.59 -17.96 -4.23
N ALA A 228 4.74 -18.07 -2.91
CA ALA A 228 5.67 -19.01 -2.32
C ALA A 228 5.31 -20.46 -2.69
N SER A 229 4.04 -20.83 -2.55
CA SER A 229 3.54 -22.18 -2.85
C SER A 229 3.72 -22.57 -4.32
N LEU A 230 3.46 -21.65 -5.26
CA LEU A 230 3.70 -21.88 -6.69
C LEU A 230 5.18 -22.08 -7.05
N ARG A 231 6.11 -21.54 -6.23
CA ARG A 231 7.55 -21.71 -6.42
C ARG A 231 8.11 -23.01 -5.85
N THR A 232 7.48 -23.62 -4.86
CA THR A 232 8.10 -24.70 -4.07
C THR A 232 8.09 -26.08 -4.73
N ALA A 233 7.52 -26.25 -5.93
CA ALA A 233 7.43 -27.56 -6.59
C ALA A 233 7.54 -27.50 -8.12
N PRO A 234 8.75 -27.23 -8.66
CA PRO A 234 8.93 -26.98 -10.08
C PRO A 234 8.73 -28.21 -10.99
N GLU A 235 8.72 -29.41 -10.42
CA GLU A 235 8.56 -30.67 -11.17
C GLU A 235 7.08 -31.06 -11.38
N ARG A 236 6.14 -30.32 -10.80
CA ARG A 236 4.71 -30.62 -10.90
C ARG A 236 4.12 -30.06 -12.19
N SER A 237 3.11 -30.77 -12.71
CA SER A 237 2.29 -30.26 -13.81
C SER A 237 1.62 -28.93 -13.40
N LEU A 238 1.27 -28.10 -14.40
CA LEU A 238 0.58 -26.84 -14.17
C LEU A 238 -0.71 -27.03 -13.35
N SER A 239 -1.56 -28.01 -13.71
CA SER A 239 -2.79 -28.33 -12.97
C SER A 239 -2.51 -28.76 -11.54
N ASP A 240 -1.57 -29.67 -11.31
CA ASP A 240 -1.28 -30.15 -9.95
C ASP A 240 -0.76 -29.03 -9.05
N ALA A 241 0.07 -28.13 -9.59
CA ALA A 241 0.57 -26.97 -8.85
C ALA A 241 -0.59 -26.04 -8.43
N VAL A 242 -1.52 -25.74 -9.33
CA VAL A 242 -2.67 -24.88 -9.02
C VAL A 242 -3.65 -25.56 -8.05
N ILE A 243 -3.93 -26.86 -8.22
CA ILE A 243 -4.80 -27.63 -7.31
C ILE A 243 -4.26 -27.63 -5.88
N GLU A 244 -2.94 -27.73 -5.70
CA GLU A 244 -2.35 -27.73 -4.36
C GLU A 244 -2.44 -26.36 -3.69
N VAL A 245 -2.17 -25.30 -4.43
CA VAL A 245 -2.34 -23.92 -3.93
C VAL A 245 -3.79 -23.67 -3.56
N ASP A 246 -4.72 -24.11 -4.41
CA ASP A 246 -6.15 -24.00 -4.16
C ASP A 246 -6.57 -24.69 -2.85
N ARG A 247 -6.13 -25.93 -2.62
CA ARG A 247 -6.38 -26.65 -1.37
C ARG A 247 -5.78 -25.96 -0.15
N LEU A 248 -4.55 -25.47 -0.27
CA LEU A 248 -3.88 -24.75 0.81
C LEU A 248 -4.66 -23.49 1.18
N LEU A 249 -5.13 -22.74 0.19
CA LEU A 249 -5.96 -21.55 0.44
C LEU A 249 -7.33 -21.92 1.01
N GLU A 250 -7.97 -22.98 0.54
CA GLU A 250 -9.25 -23.44 1.09
C GLU A 250 -9.10 -23.79 2.58
N ASP A 251 -8.03 -24.49 2.96
CA ASP A 251 -7.75 -24.85 4.35
C ASP A 251 -7.38 -23.61 5.22
N ASP A 252 -6.49 -22.74 4.72
CA ASP A 252 -5.96 -21.61 5.49
C ASP A 252 -6.93 -20.41 5.57
N LEU A 253 -7.81 -20.24 4.57
CA LEU A 253 -8.68 -19.07 4.42
C LEU A 253 -10.17 -19.36 4.62
N ALA A 254 -10.56 -20.59 4.96
CA ALA A 254 -11.95 -21.00 5.14
C ALA A 254 -12.80 -20.01 5.97
N ASP A 255 -12.24 -19.48 7.07
CA ASP A 255 -12.94 -18.59 8.00
C ASP A 255 -12.87 -17.11 7.61
N THR A 256 -12.07 -16.75 6.60
CA THR A 256 -11.81 -15.35 6.21
C THR A 256 -12.70 -14.86 5.09
N SER A 257 -13.42 -15.76 4.40
CA SER A 257 -14.17 -15.47 3.16
C SER A 257 -13.33 -14.84 2.05
N MET A 258 -11.99 -14.95 2.12
CA MET A 258 -11.09 -14.46 1.08
C MET A 258 -10.92 -15.51 -0.02
N PHE A 259 -10.72 -15.02 -1.25
CA PHE A 259 -10.32 -15.83 -2.39
C PHE A 259 -9.27 -15.07 -3.22
N VAL A 260 -8.60 -15.79 -4.10
CA VAL A 260 -7.60 -15.23 -5.00
C VAL A 260 -7.99 -15.54 -6.44
N THR A 261 -8.03 -14.52 -7.29
CA THR A 261 -8.11 -14.75 -8.73
C THR A 261 -6.69 -14.85 -9.28
N ALA A 262 -6.44 -15.76 -10.21
CA ALA A 262 -5.08 -15.94 -10.73
C ALA A 262 -5.06 -16.42 -12.18
N VAL A 263 -4.01 -16.02 -12.90
CA VAL A 263 -3.60 -16.59 -14.17
C VAL A 263 -2.23 -17.22 -13.97
N VAL A 264 -2.15 -18.53 -14.17
CA VAL A 264 -0.89 -19.28 -14.17
C VAL A 264 -0.70 -19.88 -15.55
N ALA A 265 0.34 -19.44 -16.25
CA ALA A 265 0.64 -19.83 -17.61
C ALA A 265 2.00 -20.52 -17.70
N GLU A 266 2.12 -21.58 -18.49
CA GLU A 266 3.38 -22.21 -18.86
C GLU A 266 3.64 -22.09 -20.35
N LEU A 267 4.74 -21.41 -20.69
CA LEU A 267 5.23 -21.25 -22.04
C LEU A 267 6.42 -22.18 -22.26
N ARG A 268 6.37 -23.02 -23.29
CA ARG A 268 7.55 -23.75 -23.82
C ARG A 268 8.19 -22.90 -24.91
N PRO A 269 9.35 -22.25 -24.67
CA PRO A 269 9.88 -21.26 -25.61
C PRO A 269 10.21 -21.82 -26.99
N GLU A 270 10.73 -23.07 -27.04
CA GLU A 270 11.14 -23.72 -28.29
C GLU A 270 9.98 -23.85 -29.30
N THR A 271 8.80 -24.24 -28.81
CA THR A 271 7.63 -24.48 -29.66
C THR A 271 6.68 -23.28 -29.70
N GLY A 272 6.68 -22.46 -28.65
CA GLY A 272 5.68 -21.43 -28.39
C GLY A 272 4.36 -22.00 -27.84
N ASP A 273 4.34 -23.27 -27.45
CA ASP A 273 3.16 -23.86 -26.82
C ASP A 273 2.91 -23.19 -25.46
N LEU A 274 1.67 -22.80 -25.23
CA LEU A 274 1.23 -22.07 -24.07
C LEU A 274 0.04 -22.78 -23.43
N GLU A 275 0.20 -23.21 -22.18
CA GLU A 275 -0.88 -23.73 -21.34
C GLU A 275 -1.24 -22.67 -20.30
N VAL A 276 -2.53 -22.38 -20.10
CA VAL A 276 -2.98 -21.32 -19.20
C VAL A 276 -4.11 -21.84 -18.32
N ILE A 277 -3.91 -21.77 -17.01
CA ILE A 277 -4.98 -21.92 -16.01
C ILE A 277 -5.37 -20.52 -15.55
N ASP A 278 -6.58 -20.13 -15.90
CA ASP A 278 -7.24 -18.96 -15.35
C ASP A 278 -8.20 -19.43 -14.25
N ALA A 279 -7.88 -19.09 -13.01
CA ALA A 279 -8.65 -19.36 -11.80
C ALA A 279 -9.51 -18.14 -11.45
N GLY A 280 -10.57 -17.92 -12.24
CA GLY A 280 -11.56 -16.86 -12.01
C GLY A 280 -11.10 -15.43 -12.28
N HIS A 281 -9.95 -15.22 -12.92
CA HIS A 281 -9.37 -13.90 -13.21
C HIS A 281 -9.94 -13.29 -14.50
N SER A 282 -10.15 -14.08 -15.55
CA SER A 282 -10.81 -13.68 -16.82
C SER A 282 -10.16 -12.53 -17.61
N LEU A 283 -8.94 -12.11 -17.26
CA LEU A 283 -8.21 -11.00 -17.88
C LEU A 283 -6.92 -11.45 -18.56
N ALA A 284 -6.95 -12.65 -19.16
CA ALA A 284 -5.87 -13.19 -19.98
C ALA A 284 -6.29 -13.34 -21.44
N PHE A 285 -5.43 -12.93 -22.37
CA PHE A 285 -5.70 -12.97 -23.80
C PHE A 285 -4.42 -13.09 -24.64
N VAL A 286 -4.58 -13.51 -25.89
CA VAL A 286 -3.52 -13.50 -26.89
C VAL A 286 -3.85 -12.47 -27.96
N VAL A 287 -2.92 -11.55 -28.21
CA VAL A 287 -2.92 -10.63 -29.34
C VAL A 287 -2.06 -11.25 -30.44
N ARG A 288 -2.63 -11.42 -31.62
CA ARG A 288 -1.98 -11.99 -32.79
C ARG A 288 -1.16 -10.94 -33.53
N ALA A 289 -0.21 -11.39 -34.34
CA ALA A 289 0.61 -10.51 -35.17
C ALA A 289 -0.20 -9.61 -36.13
N ASP A 290 -1.44 -9.99 -36.47
CA ASP A 290 -2.35 -9.20 -37.30
C ASP A 290 -3.21 -8.18 -36.53
N GLY A 291 -3.03 -8.07 -35.21
CA GLY A 291 -3.79 -7.20 -34.31
C GLY A 291 -5.07 -7.84 -33.76
N SER A 292 -5.53 -8.97 -34.32
CA SER A 292 -6.67 -9.68 -33.76
C SER A 292 -6.35 -10.24 -32.38
N TRP A 293 -7.33 -10.32 -31.49
CA TRP A 293 -7.12 -10.85 -30.14
C TRP A 293 -8.13 -11.95 -29.80
N THR A 294 -7.73 -12.85 -28.91
CA THR A 294 -8.56 -13.96 -28.44
C THR A 294 -8.47 -14.07 -26.92
N PRO A 295 -9.60 -13.99 -26.18
CA PRO A 295 -9.61 -14.21 -24.75
C PRO A 295 -9.36 -15.68 -24.42
N LEU A 296 -8.57 -15.94 -23.38
CA LEU A 296 -8.29 -17.28 -22.86
C LEU A 296 -9.34 -17.64 -21.80
N ARG A 297 -10.57 -17.90 -22.25
CA ARG A 297 -11.73 -18.14 -21.38
C ARG A 297 -11.55 -19.42 -20.56
N SER A 298 -11.87 -19.34 -19.28
CA SER A 298 -11.86 -20.46 -18.35
C SER A 298 -13.19 -20.59 -17.60
N THR A 299 -13.46 -21.80 -17.11
CA THR A 299 -14.57 -22.09 -16.19
C THR A 299 -14.08 -22.44 -14.78
N ASN A 300 -12.77 -22.39 -14.53
CA ASN A 300 -12.21 -22.68 -13.23
C ASN A 300 -12.58 -21.56 -12.24
N LEU A 301 -12.82 -21.92 -10.98
CA LEU A 301 -13.22 -20.98 -9.93
C LEU A 301 -12.02 -20.15 -9.42
N PRO A 302 -12.23 -19.06 -8.67
CA PRO A 302 -11.15 -18.47 -7.89
C PRO A 302 -10.52 -19.49 -6.93
N LEU A 303 -9.25 -19.29 -6.60
CA LEU A 303 -8.52 -20.13 -5.64
C LEU A 303 -9.04 -19.89 -4.22
N GLY A 304 -9.19 -20.95 -3.43
CA GLY A 304 -9.74 -20.90 -2.08
C GLY A 304 -11.28 -20.73 -2.02
N MET A 305 -11.94 -20.62 -3.19
CA MET A 305 -13.41 -20.56 -3.29
C MET A 305 -14.03 -21.95 -3.51
N GLY A 306 -13.22 -23.02 -3.46
CA GLY A 306 -13.65 -24.40 -3.60
C GLY A 306 -14.69 -24.74 -2.55
N MET A 307 -15.97 -24.75 -2.94
CA MET A 307 -17.12 -25.04 -2.06
C MET A 307 -17.19 -26.54 -1.69
N GLY A 308 -16.07 -27.17 -1.31
CA GLY A 308 -15.94 -28.62 -1.12
C GLY A 308 -16.04 -29.44 -2.41
N LEU A 309 -15.89 -28.81 -3.58
CA LEU A 309 -15.89 -29.46 -4.90
C LEU A 309 -14.48 -29.45 -5.49
N ALA A 310 -14.01 -30.60 -5.96
CA ALA A 310 -12.74 -30.68 -6.65
C ALA A 310 -12.84 -30.03 -8.04
N ASP A 311 -12.22 -28.86 -8.20
CA ASP A 311 -11.99 -28.23 -9.50
C ASP A 311 -10.81 -28.96 -10.19
N PRO A 312 -10.98 -29.55 -11.38
CA PRO A 312 -9.90 -30.22 -12.10
C PRO A 312 -8.81 -29.26 -12.61
N ARG A 313 -9.01 -27.94 -12.53
CA ARG A 313 -8.04 -26.91 -12.95
C ARG A 313 -7.52 -27.19 -14.37
N VAL A 314 -8.44 -27.26 -15.33
CA VAL A 314 -8.13 -27.63 -16.72
C VAL A 314 -7.50 -26.43 -17.43
N PRO A 315 -6.31 -26.59 -18.04
CA PRO A 315 -5.67 -25.52 -18.78
C PRO A 315 -6.33 -25.31 -20.14
N VAL A 316 -6.41 -24.05 -20.56
CA VAL A 316 -6.60 -23.67 -21.96
C VAL A 316 -5.24 -23.79 -22.65
N THR A 317 -5.21 -24.42 -23.81
CA THR A 317 -3.97 -24.57 -24.59
C THR A 317 -4.05 -23.75 -25.87
N THR A 318 -2.95 -23.09 -26.20
CA THR A 318 -2.78 -22.32 -27.44
C THR A 318 -1.30 -22.34 -27.84
N ARG A 319 -0.98 -21.68 -28.95
CA ARG A 319 0.39 -21.46 -29.39
C ARG A 319 0.58 -19.99 -29.71
N LEU A 320 1.72 -19.45 -29.27
CA LEU A 320 2.22 -18.14 -29.69
C LEU A 320 3.04 -18.34 -30.96
N GLU A 321 2.52 -17.85 -32.08
CA GLU A 321 3.28 -17.77 -33.33
C GLU A 321 4.21 -16.54 -33.29
N PRO A 322 5.25 -16.47 -34.14
CA PRO A 322 6.12 -15.29 -34.21
C PRO A 322 5.32 -14.00 -34.41
N GLY A 323 5.55 -13.01 -33.55
CA GLY A 323 4.80 -11.76 -33.49
C GLY A 323 3.60 -11.76 -32.53
N ASP A 324 3.12 -12.92 -32.07
CA ASP A 324 2.03 -13.01 -31.10
C ASP A 324 2.47 -12.60 -29.69
N ALA A 325 1.55 -12.05 -28.91
CA ALA A 325 1.74 -11.68 -27.52
C ALA A 325 0.67 -12.29 -26.62
N PHE A 326 1.11 -12.97 -25.56
CA PHE A 326 0.27 -13.28 -24.40
C PHE A 326 0.27 -12.09 -23.44
N ILE A 327 -0.92 -11.71 -22.97
CA ILE A 327 -1.12 -10.62 -22.02
C ILE A 327 -2.04 -11.11 -20.90
N CYS A 328 -1.69 -10.79 -19.66
CA CYS A 328 -2.62 -10.81 -18.54
C CYS A 328 -2.46 -9.55 -17.69
N CYS A 329 -3.56 -9.05 -17.12
CA CYS A 329 -3.58 -7.88 -16.26
C CYS A 329 -4.63 -7.99 -15.17
N SER A 330 -4.45 -7.31 -14.05
CA SER A 330 -5.49 -7.18 -13.01
C SER A 330 -6.61 -6.22 -13.42
N ASP A 331 -7.70 -6.25 -12.68
CA ASP A 331 -8.92 -5.52 -12.97
C ASP A 331 -8.78 -4.00 -12.77
N GLY A 332 -7.85 -3.54 -11.94
CA GLY A 332 -7.55 -2.11 -11.78
C GLY A 332 -7.12 -1.42 -13.08
N LEU A 333 -6.62 -2.17 -14.08
CA LEU A 333 -6.37 -1.60 -15.40
C LEU A 333 -7.67 -1.20 -16.12
N LEU A 334 -8.77 -1.91 -15.90
CA LEU A 334 -10.05 -1.63 -16.55
C LEU A 334 -10.66 -0.31 -16.06
N ASP A 335 -10.38 0.11 -14.82
CA ASP A 335 -10.87 1.36 -14.25
C ASP A 335 -10.36 2.61 -14.99
N VAL A 336 -9.17 2.51 -15.56
CA VAL A 336 -8.45 3.64 -16.17
C VAL A 336 -8.53 3.67 -17.70
N LEU A 337 -8.90 2.53 -18.30
CA LEU A 337 -9.10 2.38 -19.74
C LEU A 337 -10.47 2.93 -20.17
N ASP A 338 -10.60 3.16 -21.48
CA ASP A 338 -11.88 3.51 -22.08
C ASP A 338 -12.84 2.31 -21.97
N PRO A 339 -13.99 2.42 -21.29
CA PRO A 339 -14.92 1.31 -21.15
C PRO A 339 -15.55 0.88 -22.50
N ASP A 340 -15.58 1.76 -23.50
CA ASP A 340 -16.14 1.46 -24.82
C ASP A 340 -15.13 0.72 -25.73
N ASP A 341 -13.82 0.85 -25.47
CA ASP A 341 -12.75 0.19 -26.22
C ASP A 341 -11.46 -0.03 -25.40
N PRO A 342 -11.51 -0.88 -24.35
CA PRO A 342 -10.34 -1.09 -23.50
C PRO A 342 -9.21 -1.79 -24.26
N PHE A 343 -9.56 -2.71 -25.17
CA PHE A 343 -8.59 -3.50 -25.93
C PHE A 343 -7.93 -2.71 -27.05
N GLY A 344 -8.63 -1.80 -27.73
CA GLY A 344 -8.03 -0.96 -28.77
C GLY A 344 -6.98 0.02 -28.24
N HIS A 345 -7.01 0.36 -26.95
CA HIS A 345 -5.89 1.06 -26.31
C HIS A 345 -4.68 0.12 -26.14
N VAL A 346 -4.89 -1.07 -25.58
CA VAL A 346 -3.82 -2.06 -25.32
C VAL A 346 -3.13 -2.49 -26.61
N GLU A 347 -3.89 -2.81 -27.66
CA GLU A 347 -3.38 -3.21 -28.96
C GLU A 347 -2.47 -2.13 -29.57
N ARG A 348 -2.96 -0.88 -29.60
CA ARG A 348 -2.24 0.26 -30.17
C ARG A 348 -0.93 0.51 -29.43
N VAL A 349 -0.98 0.52 -28.10
CA VAL A 349 0.18 0.72 -27.25
C VAL A 349 1.21 -0.39 -27.44
N LEU A 350 0.77 -1.66 -27.54
CA LEU A 350 1.64 -2.79 -27.81
C LEU A 350 2.29 -2.70 -29.20
N ALA A 351 1.52 -2.32 -30.22
CA ALA A 351 2.01 -2.20 -31.59
C ALA A 351 3.02 -1.04 -31.75
N GLU A 352 2.76 0.10 -31.11
CA GLU A 352 3.59 1.30 -31.23
C GLU A 352 4.83 1.27 -30.33
N MET A 353 4.70 0.75 -29.10
CA MET A 353 5.73 0.87 -28.06
C MET A 353 6.30 -0.47 -27.59
N GLY A 354 5.74 -1.60 -28.05
CA GLY A 354 6.16 -2.94 -27.67
C GLY A 354 5.82 -3.30 -26.21
N PRO A 355 6.22 -4.51 -25.73
CA PRO A 355 5.89 -4.99 -24.40
C PRO A 355 6.33 -4.06 -23.26
N GLY A 356 7.55 -3.53 -23.34
CA GLY A 356 8.07 -2.61 -22.32
C GLY A 356 7.31 -1.28 -22.26
N GLY A 357 6.96 -0.72 -23.42
CA GLY A 357 6.15 0.49 -23.50
C GLY A 357 4.71 0.28 -23.03
N ALA A 358 4.13 -0.89 -23.30
CA ALA A 358 2.80 -1.24 -22.81
C ALA A 358 2.71 -1.31 -21.29
N VAL A 359 3.70 -1.96 -20.66
CA VAL A 359 3.81 -1.95 -19.20
C VAL A 359 4.05 -0.54 -18.67
N GLY A 360 4.93 0.24 -19.33
CA GLY A 360 5.18 1.63 -18.94
C GLY A 360 3.93 2.50 -18.95
N GLU A 361 3.08 2.36 -19.97
CA GLU A 361 1.82 3.10 -20.08
C GLU A 361 0.81 2.67 -19.01
N ALA A 362 0.66 1.36 -18.76
CA ALA A 362 -0.21 0.87 -17.69
C ALA A 362 0.20 1.41 -16.31
N LEU A 363 1.49 1.41 -16.00
CA LEU A 363 2.01 1.97 -14.74
C LEU A 363 1.88 3.49 -14.66
N ARG A 364 1.92 4.19 -15.81
CA ARG A 364 1.63 5.62 -15.87
C ARG A 364 0.17 5.90 -15.54
N LEU A 365 -0.75 5.13 -16.12
CA LEU A 365 -2.19 5.22 -15.88
C LEU A 365 -2.56 4.89 -14.43
N ALA A 366 -1.79 4.05 -13.74
CA ALA A 366 -1.98 3.78 -12.31
C ALA A 366 -1.84 5.00 -11.40
N ASN A 367 -1.20 6.08 -11.87
CA ASN A 367 -1.10 7.34 -11.13
C ASN A 367 -2.27 8.30 -11.41
N ASP A 368 -3.23 7.92 -12.25
CA ASP A 368 -4.46 8.69 -12.48
C ASP A 368 -5.39 8.56 -11.26
N ASP A 369 -6.07 9.65 -10.89
CA ASP A 369 -7.02 9.66 -9.76
C ASP A 369 -8.16 8.65 -9.93
N ARG A 370 -8.43 8.22 -11.18
CA ARG A 370 -9.43 7.20 -11.51
C ARG A 370 -9.01 5.78 -11.13
N ALA A 371 -7.72 5.50 -10.92
CA ALA A 371 -7.26 4.18 -10.51
C ALA A 371 -7.79 3.87 -9.10
N THR A 372 -8.77 2.97 -9.00
CA THR A 372 -9.34 2.59 -7.70
C THR A 372 -8.68 1.37 -7.10
N ASP A 373 -7.98 0.56 -7.90
CA ASP A 373 -7.31 -0.68 -7.50
C ASP A 373 -5.82 -0.77 -7.90
N ASP A 374 -5.15 -1.81 -7.43
CA ASP A 374 -3.83 -2.21 -7.88
C ASP A 374 -3.83 -2.44 -9.41
N ILE A 375 -2.74 -2.06 -10.08
CA ILE A 375 -2.57 -2.33 -11.51
C ILE A 375 -1.35 -3.19 -11.72
N THR A 376 -1.57 -4.40 -12.21
CA THR A 376 -0.52 -5.36 -12.57
C THR A 376 -0.71 -5.80 -14.01
N VAL A 377 0.37 -5.82 -14.78
CA VAL A 377 0.35 -6.22 -16.19
C VAL A 377 1.56 -7.08 -16.49
N VAL A 378 1.35 -8.17 -17.22
CA VAL A 378 2.40 -9.02 -17.77
C VAL A 378 2.18 -9.18 -19.28
N VAL A 379 3.26 -9.01 -20.05
CA VAL A 379 3.29 -9.16 -21.50
C VAL A 379 4.45 -10.08 -21.89
N VAL A 380 4.14 -11.15 -22.62
CA VAL A 380 5.10 -12.09 -23.19
C VAL A 380 4.88 -12.16 -24.69
N ARG A 381 5.79 -11.59 -25.47
CA ARG A 381 5.71 -11.58 -26.94
C ARG A 381 6.76 -12.50 -27.53
N ARG A 382 6.37 -13.36 -28.48
CA ARG A 382 7.30 -14.12 -29.31
C ARG A 382 7.81 -13.19 -30.41
N ASP A 383 9.11 -13.01 -30.50
CA ASP A 383 9.71 -12.14 -31.51
C ASP A 383 9.56 -12.74 -32.93
N ALA A 384 9.54 -11.86 -33.92
CA ALA A 384 9.23 -12.18 -35.33
C ALA A 384 10.41 -12.82 -36.09
#